data_AF-A0A931V618-F1
#
_entry.id   AF-A0A931V618-F1
#
_cell.length_a   1.000
_cell.length_b   1.000
_cell.length_c   1.000
_cell.angle_alpha   90.00
_cell.angle_beta   90.00
_cell.angle_gamma   90.00
#
_symmetry.space_group_name_H-M   'P 1'
#
loop_
_entity.id
_entity.type
_entity.pdbx_description
1 polymer ?
#
loop_
_entity_poly.entity_id
_entity_poly.type
_entity_poly.pdbx_seq_one_letter_code
_entity_poly.pdbx_strand_id
1 'polypeptide(L)'
;MRCRGVVGVLVASTLWFGCSSADDAGVKAPHPDPALGAAPTEQLPGTNGEQGDDPFFTADDSVGVPPSDAGAAPSGDAGLSGDASAPDAGAEVGAGGGADGGAGGGADVGVAEPPKKASAELLVGEAARQLSAMKVTSYQHPTEVDEATGTFRYDCSGFLGYALKRVLPDHLVAVRTFSGVTRPLAKHFQTFFAALPVDGTKSGWTGVARAGDLEPGDVIAWLKPPEQVSTNTGHVMIVRAKATPNPKRADEVLVLVIDASASPHGATDTRAPSGGGLGSGPVGLIVDGGGAPIRYRWTGGVSATEWTTAISLARPN
;
A
#
# COMPACT_ATOMS: atom_id res chain seq x y z
N MET A 1 59.51 -0.13 29.88
CA MET A 1 59.64 -1.22 30.88
C MET A 1 59.55 -2.59 30.20
N ARG A 2 59.83 -3.70 30.89
CA ARG A 2 59.68 -5.08 30.39
C ARG A 2 58.75 -5.87 31.32
N CYS A 3 57.79 -6.60 30.76
CA CYS A 3 57.18 -7.78 31.38
C CYS A 3 57.12 -8.90 30.35
N ARG A 4 57.83 -10.00 30.60
CA ARG A 4 57.60 -11.31 29.97
C ARG A 4 56.91 -12.19 31.00
N GLY A 5 55.88 -12.91 30.61
CA GLY A 5 55.27 -13.96 31.40
C GLY A 5 55.00 -15.17 30.51
N VAL A 6 55.80 -16.23 30.66
CA VAL A 6 55.59 -17.51 29.99
C VAL A 6 55.71 -18.60 31.05
N VAL A 7 54.60 -19.24 31.36
CA VAL A 7 54.53 -20.56 31.98
C VAL A 7 53.40 -21.29 31.27
N GLY A 8 53.67 -22.50 30.77
CA GLY A 8 52.68 -23.41 30.21
C GLY A 8 52.86 -24.79 30.83
N VAL A 9 51.76 -25.53 30.94
CA VAL A 9 51.75 -26.93 31.43
C VAL A 9 50.78 -27.72 30.54
N LEU A 10 51.29 -28.79 29.92
CA LEU A 10 50.47 -29.84 29.30
C LEU A 10 49.88 -30.75 30.39
N VAL A 11 48.82 -31.52 30.08
CA VAL A 11 48.83 -32.99 30.24
C VAL A 11 47.62 -33.68 29.58
N ALA A 12 47.91 -34.81 28.93
CA ALA A 12 47.10 -35.98 28.56
C ALA A 12 45.63 -35.86 28.06
N SER A 13 45.40 -36.48 26.90
CA SER A 13 44.11 -37.09 26.50
C SER A 13 44.00 -38.54 27.02
N THR A 14 42.78 -39.05 27.17
CA THR A 14 42.49 -40.50 27.28
C THR A 14 41.25 -40.86 26.46
N LEU A 15 41.26 -41.99 25.75
CA LEU A 15 40.14 -42.52 24.97
C LEU A 15 39.43 -43.68 25.68
N TRP A 16 38.11 -43.84 25.46
CA TRP A 16 37.37 -45.12 25.45
C TRP A 16 35.88 -44.90 25.08
N PHE A 17 35.05 -45.93 24.88
CA PHE A 17 34.94 -46.88 23.74
C PHE A 17 33.61 -47.67 23.84
N GLY A 18 33.03 -48.16 22.73
CA GLY A 18 31.79 -48.98 22.68
C GLY A 18 30.53 -48.18 22.29
N CYS A 19 29.61 -48.56 21.39
CA CYS A 19 29.13 -49.87 20.83
C CYS A 19 28.28 -50.71 21.82
N SER A 20 27.21 -51.42 21.42
CA SER A 20 26.74 -51.83 20.07
C SER A 20 25.23 -52.20 20.00
N SER A 21 24.68 -52.25 18.78
CA SER A 21 23.53 -53.08 18.28
C SER A 21 22.11 -52.85 18.89
N ALA A 22 20.96 -52.90 18.19
CA ALA A 22 20.46 -53.65 16.99
C ALA A 22 19.93 -55.08 17.32
N ASP A 23 18.91 -55.68 16.68
CA ASP A 23 18.00 -55.33 15.55
C ASP A 23 16.49 -55.47 15.99
N ASP A 24 15.39 -55.81 15.27
CA ASP A 24 15.06 -56.24 13.88
C ASP A 24 13.53 -56.07 13.55
N ALA A 25 13.17 -56.14 12.26
CA ALA A 25 11.93 -56.60 11.57
C ALA A 25 10.48 -56.13 11.90
N GLY A 26 9.68 -55.87 10.84
CA GLY A 26 8.21 -55.72 10.90
C GLY A 26 7.49 -55.28 9.59
N VAL A 27 7.50 -56.08 8.52
CA VAL A 27 7.08 -55.68 7.15
C VAL A 27 5.61 -55.98 6.79
N LYS A 28 4.87 -55.03 6.17
CA LYS A 28 3.86 -55.31 5.11
C LYS A 28 3.42 -54.09 4.26
N ALA A 29 3.03 -54.35 3.01
CA ALA A 29 2.47 -53.44 1.98
C ALA A 29 1.82 -54.30 0.84
N PRO A 30 1.18 -53.75 -0.22
CA PRO A 30 0.23 -52.61 -0.34
C PRO A 30 -1.06 -52.93 -1.18
N HIS A 31 -1.95 -51.94 -1.36
CA HIS A 31 -3.01 -51.80 -2.42
C HIS A 31 -4.22 -52.79 -2.42
N PRO A 32 -5.33 -52.52 -3.16
CA PRO A 32 -5.60 -51.43 -4.12
C PRO A 32 -6.85 -50.53 -3.85
N ASP A 33 -7.02 -49.55 -4.75
CA ASP A 33 -8.19 -48.67 -5.00
C ASP A 33 -9.25 -49.40 -5.92
N PRO A 34 -10.37 -48.82 -6.42
CA PRO A 34 -10.98 -47.49 -6.19
C PRO A 34 -12.52 -47.49 -5.94
N ALA A 35 -13.13 -46.32 -5.66
CA ALA A 35 -14.57 -46.09 -5.88
C ALA A 35 -14.92 -44.61 -6.19
N LEU A 36 -15.84 -44.41 -7.14
CA LEU A 36 -16.36 -43.11 -7.58
C LEU A 36 -17.41 -42.53 -6.61
N GLY A 37 -17.47 -41.20 -6.49
CA GLY A 37 -18.58 -40.47 -5.86
C GLY A 37 -18.79 -39.11 -6.52
N ALA A 38 -20.00 -38.84 -7.02
CA ALA A 38 -20.32 -37.60 -7.74
C ALA A 38 -20.85 -36.49 -6.80
N ALA A 39 -20.69 -35.23 -7.20
CA ALA A 39 -21.11 -34.07 -6.42
C ALA A 39 -22.62 -33.77 -6.56
N PRO A 40 -23.28 -33.27 -5.50
CA PRO A 40 -24.50 -32.48 -5.62
C PRO A 40 -24.15 -31.03 -6.00
N THR A 41 -24.86 -30.47 -6.98
CA THR A 41 -24.77 -29.04 -7.30
C THR A 41 -25.74 -28.27 -6.41
N GLU A 42 -25.26 -27.59 -5.37
CA GLU A 42 -26.08 -26.61 -4.66
C GLU A 42 -26.03 -25.23 -5.33
N GLN A 43 -27.21 -24.67 -5.53
CA GLN A 43 -27.46 -23.49 -6.34
C GLN A 43 -27.79 -22.30 -5.43
N LEU A 44 -26.76 -21.59 -4.97
CA LEU A 44 -26.95 -20.45 -4.07
C LEU A 44 -27.72 -19.32 -4.76
N PRO A 45 -28.78 -18.76 -4.13
CA PRO A 45 -29.50 -17.60 -4.66
C PRO A 45 -28.62 -16.35 -4.57
N GLY A 46 -28.71 -15.47 -5.57
CA GLY A 46 -27.96 -14.23 -5.60
C GLY A 46 -28.43 -13.26 -4.51
N THR A 47 -27.50 -12.76 -3.71
CA THR A 47 -27.74 -11.62 -2.80
C THR A 47 -27.62 -10.31 -3.58
N ASN A 48 -28.56 -9.39 -3.34
CA ASN A 48 -28.47 -8.04 -3.87
C ASN A 48 -27.34 -7.26 -3.17
N GLY A 49 -26.91 -6.14 -3.77
CA GLY A 49 -25.90 -5.27 -3.17
C GLY A 49 -26.43 -4.56 -1.93
N GLU A 50 -26.20 -5.13 -0.74
CA GLU A 50 -26.26 -4.38 0.51
C GLU A 50 -25.02 -3.51 0.62
N GLN A 51 -25.24 -2.20 0.62
CA GLN A 51 -24.22 -1.19 0.87
C GLN A 51 -23.94 -1.16 2.38
N GLY A 52 -23.06 -2.06 2.83
CA GLY A 52 -22.79 -2.27 4.25
C GLY A 52 -22.19 -1.03 4.92
N ASP A 53 -22.96 -0.40 5.80
CA ASP A 53 -22.51 0.66 6.69
C ASP A 53 -21.55 0.08 7.76
N ASP A 54 -20.27 -0.10 7.39
CA ASP A 54 -19.20 -0.48 8.32
C ASP A 54 -19.09 0.57 9.44
N PRO A 55 -19.45 0.27 10.71
CA PRO A 55 -19.47 1.26 11.79
C PRO A 55 -18.07 1.65 12.28
N PHE A 56 -17.02 1.14 11.64
CA PHE A 56 -15.64 1.18 12.10
C PHE A 56 -14.96 2.55 11.95
N PHE A 57 -15.51 3.45 11.13
CA PHE A 57 -14.87 4.72 10.78
C PHE A 57 -15.70 5.98 11.15
N THR A 58 -16.63 5.88 12.11
CA THR A 58 -17.31 7.07 12.65
C THR A 58 -16.33 7.90 13.48
N ALA A 59 -16.14 9.16 13.08
CA ALA A 59 -15.28 10.11 13.78
C ALA A 59 -16.01 10.74 14.98
N ASP A 60 -16.21 9.97 16.05
CA ASP A 60 -16.70 10.53 17.31
C ASP A 60 -15.55 11.18 18.10
N ASP A 61 -15.39 12.48 17.86
CA ASP A 61 -14.68 13.40 18.75
C ASP A 61 -15.56 14.68 18.86
N SER A 62 -16.82 14.47 19.25
CA SER A 62 -17.92 15.43 19.16
C SER A 62 -17.91 16.53 20.23
N VAL A 63 -16.83 17.33 20.26
CA VAL A 63 -16.72 18.51 21.14
C VAL A 63 -17.76 19.55 20.75
N GLY A 64 -18.78 19.74 21.61
CA GLY A 64 -20.00 20.45 21.28
C GLY A 64 -19.85 21.92 20.89
N VAL A 65 -20.44 22.30 19.76
CA VAL A 65 -20.65 23.68 19.32
C VAL A 65 -22.15 24.02 19.48
N PRO A 66 -22.53 25.13 20.14
CA PRO A 66 -23.94 25.51 20.27
C PRO A 66 -24.52 25.97 18.92
N PRO A 67 -25.83 25.78 18.68
CA PRO A 67 -26.47 26.20 17.43
C PRO A 67 -26.49 27.73 17.29
N SER A 68 -26.18 28.22 16.10
CA SER A 68 -26.46 29.59 15.65
C SER A 68 -27.71 29.62 14.78
N ASP A 69 -28.60 30.59 15.01
CA ASP A 69 -29.93 30.65 14.41
C ASP A 69 -29.96 30.74 12.88
N ALA A 70 -31.07 30.28 12.30
CA ALA A 70 -31.31 30.29 10.86
C ALA A 70 -31.63 31.72 10.35
N GLY A 71 -30.80 32.21 9.42
CA GLY A 71 -31.09 33.39 8.59
C GLY A 71 -31.64 32.98 7.23
N ALA A 72 -32.69 33.66 6.75
CA ALA A 72 -33.37 33.32 5.51
C ALA A 72 -32.59 33.71 4.23
N ALA A 73 -32.91 33.03 3.13
CA ALA A 73 -32.51 33.44 1.78
C ALA A 73 -33.18 34.77 1.36
N PRO A 74 -32.72 35.38 0.26
CA PRO A 74 -33.65 35.45 -0.86
C PRO A 74 -33.06 34.99 -2.21
N SER A 75 -33.97 34.63 -3.11
CA SER A 75 -33.73 34.35 -4.52
C SER A 75 -33.26 35.59 -5.30
N GLY A 76 -32.36 35.41 -6.27
CA GLY A 76 -32.05 36.38 -7.32
C GLY A 76 -31.95 35.66 -8.67
N ASP A 77 -32.77 36.08 -9.63
CA ASP A 77 -32.84 35.52 -10.99
C ASP A 77 -32.26 36.52 -12.00
N ALA A 78 -31.35 36.05 -12.87
CA ALA A 78 -30.82 36.76 -14.02
C ALA A 78 -29.95 35.81 -14.88
N GLY A 79 -30.51 35.26 -15.96
CA GLY A 79 -29.70 34.67 -17.04
C GLY A 79 -29.17 35.73 -18.01
N LEU A 80 -28.21 35.36 -18.87
CA LEU A 80 -28.01 35.98 -20.18
C LEU A 80 -27.17 35.08 -21.12
N SER A 81 -27.32 35.31 -22.43
CA SER A 81 -26.80 34.50 -23.54
C SER A 81 -25.36 34.84 -23.96
N GLY A 82 -24.66 33.90 -24.59
CA GLY A 82 -23.39 34.18 -25.29
C GLY A 82 -22.86 33.03 -26.14
N ASP A 83 -23.20 33.00 -27.44
CA ASP A 83 -22.55 32.17 -28.45
C ASP A 83 -21.15 32.70 -28.83
N ALA A 84 -20.19 31.81 -29.11
CA ALA A 84 -19.11 32.06 -30.08
C ALA A 84 -18.32 30.80 -30.47
N SER A 85 -18.57 30.31 -31.69
CA SER A 85 -17.64 29.75 -32.69
C SER A 85 -16.28 29.12 -32.29
N ALA A 86 -16.06 27.90 -32.79
CA ALA A 86 -14.73 27.38 -33.12
C ALA A 86 -14.25 27.89 -34.50
N PRO A 87 -12.94 27.77 -34.82
CA PRO A 87 -12.43 27.66 -36.20
C PRO A 87 -12.01 26.22 -36.55
N ASP A 88 -11.87 25.95 -37.85
CA ASP A 88 -11.58 24.64 -38.46
C ASP A 88 -10.35 24.69 -39.39
N ALA A 89 -9.83 23.51 -39.75
CA ALA A 89 -8.93 23.19 -40.86
C ALA A 89 -7.49 23.76 -40.86
N GLY A 90 -6.54 22.90 -41.26
CA GLY A 90 -5.12 23.25 -41.38
C GLY A 90 -4.21 22.04 -41.66
N ALA A 91 -4.48 21.28 -42.73
CA ALA A 91 -3.66 20.14 -43.15
C ALA A 91 -2.68 20.52 -44.28
N GLU A 92 -1.45 20.00 -44.22
CA GLU A 92 -0.44 20.04 -45.28
C GLU A 92 0.26 18.67 -45.35
N VAL A 93 0.84 18.33 -46.50
CA VAL A 93 1.28 16.96 -46.82
C VAL A 93 2.77 16.91 -47.15
N GLY A 94 3.52 16.03 -46.49
CA GLY A 94 4.98 15.88 -46.69
C GLY A 94 5.39 14.45 -47.00
N ALA A 95 5.56 14.12 -48.29
CA ALA A 95 6.09 12.84 -48.73
C ALA A 95 7.58 12.94 -49.08
N GLY A 96 8.40 12.05 -48.52
CA GLY A 96 9.83 11.93 -48.83
C GLY A 96 10.31 10.52 -48.56
N GLY A 97 10.77 9.82 -49.61
CA GLY A 97 11.26 8.45 -49.53
C GLY A 97 12.79 8.37 -49.51
N GLY A 98 13.30 7.30 -48.92
CA GLY A 98 14.73 6.96 -48.94
C GLY A 98 14.95 5.60 -48.27
N ALA A 99 15.48 4.65 -49.01
CA ALA A 99 15.94 3.37 -48.48
C ALA A 99 17.47 3.41 -48.34
N ASP A 100 18.01 2.72 -47.34
CA ASP A 100 18.90 1.57 -47.57
C ASP A 100 19.22 0.85 -46.25
N GLY A 101 19.71 -0.39 -46.35
CA GLY A 101 19.81 -1.31 -45.21
C GLY A 101 21.11 -1.22 -44.40
N GLY A 102 21.01 -1.57 -43.11
CA GLY A 102 22.16 -1.82 -42.23
C GLY A 102 21.89 -3.06 -41.37
N ALA A 103 22.80 -4.02 -41.39
CA ALA A 103 22.64 -5.30 -40.68
C ALA A 103 23.63 -5.44 -39.51
N GLY A 104 23.18 -6.10 -38.44
CA GLY A 104 24.01 -6.52 -37.31
C GLY A 104 24.12 -5.48 -36.19
N GLY A 105 23.90 -5.93 -34.95
CA GLY A 105 23.93 -5.06 -33.78
C GLY A 105 22.81 -5.36 -32.79
N GLY A 106 22.69 -6.62 -32.35
CA GLY A 106 21.84 -7.00 -31.23
C GLY A 106 22.43 -6.51 -29.91
N ALA A 107 22.47 -5.20 -29.72
CA ALA A 107 22.71 -4.60 -28.41
C ALA A 107 21.47 -4.89 -27.56
N ASP A 108 21.66 -5.64 -26.47
CA ASP A 108 20.68 -5.72 -25.41
C ASP A 108 20.52 -4.31 -24.85
N VAL A 109 19.42 -3.65 -25.21
CA VAL A 109 19.09 -2.29 -24.74
C VAL A 109 18.52 -2.43 -23.33
N GLY A 110 19.40 -2.84 -22.41
CA GLY A 110 19.07 -3.07 -21.01
C GLY A 110 18.41 -1.82 -20.46
N VAL A 111 17.09 -1.90 -20.26
CA VAL A 111 16.28 -0.81 -19.71
C VAL A 111 16.74 -0.64 -18.28
N ALA A 112 17.62 0.34 -18.07
CA ALA A 112 18.26 0.56 -16.78
C ALA A 112 17.17 0.75 -15.71
N GLU A 113 17.28 -0.01 -14.61
CA GLU A 113 16.39 0.12 -13.45
C GLU A 113 16.34 1.62 -13.08
N PRO A 114 15.14 2.23 -13.00
CA PRO A 114 15.02 3.65 -12.72
C PRO A 114 15.79 4.01 -11.44
N PRO A 115 16.46 5.18 -11.39
CA PRO A 115 17.20 5.55 -10.19
C PRO A 115 16.20 5.77 -9.04
N LYS A 116 16.43 5.14 -7.88
CA LYS A 116 15.49 4.98 -6.75
C LYS A 116 14.48 6.11 -6.48
N LYS A 117 14.93 7.37 -6.63
CA LYS A 117 14.12 8.57 -6.41
C LYS A 117 13.01 8.75 -7.46
N ALA A 118 13.27 8.36 -8.72
CA ALA A 118 12.34 8.50 -9.84
C ALA A 118 11.10 7.61 -9.69
N SER A 119 11.21 6.38 -9.19
CA SER A 119 10.04 5.52 -8.99
C SER A 119 9.14 6.01 -7.87
N ALA A 120 9.71 6.47 -6.76
CA ALA A 120 8.97 7.16 -5.70
C ALA A 120 8.29 8.44 -6.22
N GLU A 121 9.00 9.27 -6.99
CA GLU A 121 8.46 10.48 -7.63
C GLU A 121 7.33 10.16 -8.63
N LEU A 122 7.43 9.09 -9.41
CA LEU A 122 6.39 8.61 -10.30
C LEU A 122 5.13 8.17 -9.52
N LEU A 123 5.29 7.40 -8.44
CA LEU A 123 4.16 6.90 -7.66
C LEU A 123 3.40 8.02 -6.93
N VAL A 124 4.11 8.94 -6.28
CA VAL A 124 3.46 10.11 -5.63
C VAL A 124 2.91 11.09 -6.66
N GLY A 125 3.56 11.23 -7.83
CA GLY A 125 3.07 12.03 -8.95
C GLY A 125 1.73 11.51 -9.49
N GLU A 126 1.61 10.21 -9.73
CA GLU A 126 0.36 9.56 -10.16
C GLU A 126 -0.73 9.66 -9.08
N ALA A 127 -0.39 9.47 -7.80
CA ALA A 127 -1.31 9.66 -6.68
C ALA A 127 -1.85 11.10 -6.59
N ALA A 128 -0.96 12.11 -6.69
CA ALA A 128 -1.34 13.52 -6.68
C ALA A 128 -2.14 13.91 -7.94
N ARG A 129 -1.84 13.31 -9.09
CA ARG A 129 -2.59 13.49 -10.34
C ARG A 129 -4.02 12.97 -10.23
N GLN A 130 -4.23 11.77 -9.68
CA GLN A 130 -5.58 11.25 -9.42
C GLN A 130 -6.34 12.16 -8.45
N LEU A 131 -5.70 12.57 -7.35
CA LEU A 131 -6.31 13.46 -6.35
C LEU A 131 -6.72 14.83 -6.94
N SER A 132 -5.98 15.30 -7.96
CA SER A 132 -6.27 16.57 -8.67
C SER A 132 -7.28 16.43 -9.81
N ALA A 133 -7.43 15.24 -10.40
CA ALA A 133 -8.36 14.94 -11.49
C ALA A 133 -9.75 14.48 -10.99
N MET A 134 -9.82 14.05 -9.73
CA MET A 134 -11.03 13.55 -9.07
C MET A 134 -12.11 14.63 -8.96
N LYS A 135 -13.31 14.29 -9.44
CA LYS A 135 -14.57 15.03 -9.20
C LYS A 135 -15.58 14.20 -8.42
N VAL A 136 -15.54 12.88 -8.56
CA VAL A 136 -16.40 11.92 -7.85
C VAL A 136 -15.53 10.79 -7.32
N THR A 137 -15.71 10.44 -6.04
CA THR A 137 -15.08 9.26 -5.43
C THR A 137 -16.03 8.54 -4.47
N SER A 138 -15.78 7.26 -4.26
CA SER A 138 -16.41 6.45 -3.21
C SER A 138 -15.48 5.29 -2.83
N TYR A 139 -15.44 4.93 -1.55
CA TYR A 139 -14.76 3.72 -1.10
C TYR A 139 -15.62 2.49 -1.43
N GLN A 140 -15.07 1.55 -2.19
CA GLN A 140 -15.77 0.32 -2.60
C GLN A 140 -14.78 -0.75 -3.07
N HIS A 141 -15.08 -2.03 -2.91
CA HIS A 141 -14.17 -3.10 -3.35
C HIS A 141 -13.91 -3.15 -4.88
N PRO A 142 -14.92 -2.99 -5.77
CA PRO A 142 -14.68 -2.94 -7.21
C PRO A 142 -13.87 -1.70 -7.60
N THR A 143 -12.77 -1.88 -8.32
CA THR A 143 -11.97 -0.75 -8.84
C THR A 143 -12.57 -0.25 -10.14
N GLU A 144 -13.25 0.89 -10.08
CA GLU A 144 -13.84 1.60 -11.22
C GLU A 144 -13.19 2.98 -11.35
N VAL A 145 -12.56 3.23 -12.50
CA VAL A 145 -11.96 4.54 -12.79
C VAL A 145 -12.34 4.96 -14.20
N ASP A 146 -12.96 6.14 -14.30
CA ASP A 146 -13.19 6.86 -15.54
C ASP A 146 -12.52 8.24 -15.44
N GLU A 147 -11.39 8.36 -16.12
CA GLU A 147 -10.58 9.58 -16.12
C GLU A 147 -11.22 10.73 -16.94
N ALA A 148 -12.17 10.44 -17.85
CA ALA A 148 -12.82 11.47 -18.65
C ALA A 148 -13.88 12.22 -17.82
N THR A 149 -14.67 11.50 -17.01
CA THR A 149 -15.58 12.17 -16.04
C THR A 149 -14.83 12.66 -14.79
N GLY A 150 -13.74 12.00 -14.40
CA GLY A 150 -13.03 12.25 -13.13
C GLY A 150 -13.60 11.40 -11.98
N THR A 151 -14.07 10.19 -12.30
CA THR A 151 -14.67 9.25 -11.35
C THR A 151 -13.61 8.24 -10.89
N PHE A 152 -13.32 8.18 -9.59
CA PHE A 152 -12.33 7.27 -9.00
C PHE A 152 -12.95 6.52 -7.82
N ARG A 153 -13.34 5.25 -8.00
CA ARG A 153 -14.00 4.44 -6.97
C ARG A 153 -13.22 3.15 -6.71
N TYR A 154 -12.75 2.96 -5.48
CA TYR A 154 -11.90 1.83 -5.10
C TYR A 154 -11.69 1.73 -3.58
N ASP A 155 -11.17 0.59 -3.12
CA ASP A 155 -10.57 0.42 -1.79
C ASP A 155 -9.09 0.81 -1.80
N CYS A 156 -8.44 0.84 -0.63
CA CYS A 156 -7.03 1.23 -0.49
C CYS A 156 -6.08 0.43 -1.39
N SER A 157 -6.32 -0.89 -1.50
CA SER A 157 -5.51 -1.78 -2.35
C SER A 157 -5.85 -1.65 -3.84
N GLY A 158 -7.10 -1.30 -4.17
CA GLY A 158 -7.54 -0.93 -5.50
C GLY A 158 -6.90 0.37 -5.99
N PHE A 159 -6.81 1.39 -5.13
CA PHE A 159 -6.10 2.64 -5.39
C PHE A 159 -4.61 2.40 -5.68
N LEU A 160 -3.88 1.81 -4.73
CA LEU A 160 -2.45 1.53 -4.87
C LEU A 160 -2.18 0.61 -6.07
N GLY A 161 -3.00 -0.42 -6.28
CA GLY A 161 -2.91 -1.32 -7.42
C GLY A 161 -3.19 -0.64 -8.76
N TYR A 162 -4.09 0.35 -8.81
CA TYR A 162 -4.36 1.15 -10.01
C TYR A 162 -3.20 2.11 -10.31
N ALA A 163 -2.68 2.82 -9.30
CA ALA A 163 -1.53 3.71 -9.44
C ALA A 163 -0.28 2.95 -9.91
N LEU A 164 0.11 1.87 -9.20
CA LEU A 164 1.26 1.05 -9.59
C LEU A 164 1.08 0.46 -11.01
N LYS A 165 -0.12 -0.02 -11.39
CA LYS A 165 -0.36 -0.54 -12.75
C LYS A 165 -0.02 0.47 -13.86
N ARG A 166 -0.15 1.77 -13.60
CA ARG A 166 0.10 2.84 -14.59
C ARG A 166 1.56 3.23 -14.71
N VAL A 167 2.24 3.43 -13.58
CA VAL A 167 3.59 4.03 -13.55
C VAL A 167 4.70 3.10 -13.08
N LEU A 168 4.37 2.01 -12.38
CA LEU A 168 5.32 1.02 -11.84
C LEU A 168 4.76 -0.42 -11.97
N PRO A 169 4.50 -0.90 -13.21
CA PRO A 169 3.81 -2.17 -13.42
C PRO A 169 4.60 -3.37 -12.88
N ASP A 170 5.93 -3.35 -12.98
CA ASP A 170 6.80 -4.43 -12.50
C ASP A 170 6.85 -4.51 -10.97
N HIS A 171 6.81 -3.37 -10.28
CA HIS A 171 6.67 -3.29 -8.83
C HIS A 171 5.36 -3.93 -8.34
N LEU A 172 4.27 -3.82 -9.12
CA LEU A 172 3.01 -4.52 -8.85
C LEU A 172 3.09 -6.02 -9.20
N VAL A 173 3.81 -6.40 -10.26
CA VAL A 173 4.09 -7.81 -10.59
C VAL A 173 4.92 -8.47 -9.49
N ALA A 174 5.88 -7.78 -8.88
CA ALA A 174 6.65 -8.29 -7.74
C ALA A 174 5.75 -8.69 -6.56
N VAL A 175 4.83 -7.79 -6.15
CA VAL A 175 3.85 -8.08 -5.07
C VAL A 175 2.93 -9.24 -5.45
N ARG A 176 2.44 -9.30 -6.69
CA ARG A 176 1.59 -10.39 -7.20
C ARG A 176 2.31 -11.75 -7.18
N THR A 177 3.52 -11.81 -7.72
CA THR A 177 4.33 -13.03 -7.78
C THR A 177 4.69 -13.54 -6.38
N PHE A 178 5.01 -12.65 -5.44
CA PHE A 178 5.26 -13.03 -4.04
C PHE A 178 4.01 -13.53 -3.31
N SER A 179 2.85 -12.90 -3.53
CA SER A 179 1.61 -13.22 -2.82
C SER A 179 0.73 -14.29 -3.49
N GLY A 180 1.05 -14.69 -4.73
CA GLY A 180 0.29 -15.67 -5.50
C GLY A 180 -1.09 -15.19 -5.98
N VAL A 181 -1.40 -13.89 -5.90
CA VAL A 181 -2.75 -13.36 -6.23
C VAL A 181 -2.74 -12.25 -7.29
N THR A 182 -3.76 -12.26 -8.15
CA THR A 182 -3.94 -11.26 -9.22
C THR A 182 -4.34 -9.87 -8.69
N ARG A 183 -5.06 -9.82 -7.55
CA ARG A 183 -5.36 -8.59 -6.80
C ARG A 183 -4.71 -8.67 -5.42
N PRO A 184 -3.54 -8.05 -5.22
CA PRO A 184 -3.01 -7.79 -3.89
C PRO A 184 -4.03 -7.00 -3.04
N LEU A 185 -4.08 -7.32 -1.75
CA LEU A 185 -4.87 -6.63 -0.72
C LEU A 185 -3.88 -6.02 0.28
N ALA A 186 -4.34 -5.19 1.22
CA ALA A 186 -3.45 -4.54 2.20
C ALA A 186 -2.51 -5.53 2.91
N LYS A 187 -3.01 -6.70 3.34
CA LYS A 187 -2.18 -7.77 3.92
C LYS A 187 -1.10 -8.31 2.98
N HIS A 188 -1.34 -8.35 1.67
CA HIS A 188 -0.37 -8.87 0.69
C HIS A 188 0.78 -7.88 0.48
N PHE A 189 0.50 -6.58 0.46
CA PHE A 189 1.55 -5.54 0.50
C PHE A 189 2.32 -5.57 1.82
N GLN A 190 1.64 -5.64 2.97
CA GLN A 190 2.29 -5.66 4.29
C GLN A 190 3.25 -6.86 4.44
N THR A 191 2.83 -8.06 4.06
CA THR A 191 3.67 -9.28 4.13
C THR A 191 4.82 -9.23 3.13
N PHE A 192 4.62 -8.69 1.92
CA PHE A 192 5.70 -8.49 0.96
C PHE A 192 6.75 -7.50 1.46
N PHE A 193 6.32 -6.35 1.98
CA PHE A 193 7.20 -5.32 2.54
C PHE A 193 7.95 -5.82 3.79
N ALA A 194 7.30 -6.64 4.64
CA ALA A 194 7.96 -7.31 5.78
C ALA A 194 9.02 -8.34 5.35
N ALA A 195 9.00 -8.81 4.09
CA ALA A 195 9.95 -9.74 3.51
C ALA A 195 10.98 -9.08 2.57
N LEU A 196 11.10 -7.75 2.64
CA LEU A 196 12.17 -6.98 2.00
C LEU A 196 13.41 -6.95 2.92
N PRO A 197 14.63 -6.98 2.36
CA PRO A 197 15.84 -6.73 3.13
C PRO A 197 15.88 -5.28 3.62
N VAL A 198 16.21 -5.08 4.89
CA VAL A 198 16.67 -3.78 5.40
C VAL A 198 17.93 -3.39 4.61
N ASP A 199 18.02 -2.12 4.21
CA ASP A 199 19.10 -1.53 3.39
C ASP A 199 19.34 -2.14 1.99
N GLY A 200 18.56 -3.15 1.57
CA GLY A 200 18.67 -3.80 0.27
C GLY A 200 17.60 -3.37 -0.75
N THR A 201 17.82 -3.67 -2.02
CA THR A 201 16.76 -3.68 -3.06
C THR A 201 16.36 -5.12 -3.35
N LYS A 202 15.06 -5.39 -3.52
CA LYS A 202 14.52 -6.66 -4.00
C LYS A 202 13.31 -6.39 -4.90
N SER A 203 13.40 -6.79 -6.17
CA SER A 203 12.32 -6.67 -7.16
C SER A 203 11.73 -5.25 -7.28
N GLY A 204 12.59 -4.22 -7.37
CA GLY A 204 12.19 -2.82 -7.43
C GLY A 204 11.77 -2.20 -6.09
N TRP A 205 11.93 -2.87 -4.94
CA TRP A 205 11.54 -2.32 -3.63
C TRP A 205 12.68 -2.35 -2.60
N THR A 206 12.75 -1.33 -1.74
CA THR A 206 13.59 -1.31 -0.52
C THR A 206 12.69 -1.21 0.71
N GLY A 207 12.98 -1.98 1.76
CA GLY A 207 12.29 -1.83 3.05
C GLY A 207 12.77 -0.57 3.78
N VAL A 208 11.84 0.25 4.29
CA VAL A 208 12.16 1.44 5.10
C VAL A 208 12.05 1.07 6.58
N ALA A 209 13.14 1.14 7.33
CA ALA A 209 13.16 0.61 8.70
C ALA A 209 12.43 1.49 9.73
N ARG A 210 12.31 2.81 9.49
CA ARG A 210 11.92 3.79 10.51
C ARG A 210 10.91 4.79 9.94
N ALA A 211 9.87 5.12 10.71
CA ALA A 211 8.80 6.02 10.25
C ALA A 211 9.29 7.44 9.94
N GLY A 212 10.32 7.92 10.64
CA GLY A 212 10.94 9.23 10.39
C GLY A 212 11.75 9.33 9.09
N ASP A 213 12.09 8.19 8.47
CA ASP A 213 12.88 8.12 7.24
C ASP A 213 11.98 8.02 5.98
N LEU A 214 10.65 8.12 6.16
CA LEU A 214 9.64 8.12 5.09
C LEU A 214 9.66 9.40 4.25
N GLU A 215 9.63 9.22 2.93
CA GLU A 215 9.72 10.28 1.91
C GLU A 215 8.58 10.16 0.87
N PRO A 216 8.29 11.21 0.09
CA PRO A 216 7.21 11.18 -0.91
C PRO A 216 7.37 10.02 -1.88
N GLY A 217 6.32 9.20 -2.03
CA GLY A 217 6.32 8.01 -2.87
C GLY A 217 6.58 6.68 -2.15
N ASP A 218 6.98 6.71 -0.87
CA ASP A 218 6.97 5.52 -0.04
C ASP A 218 5.54 5.00 0.17
N VAL A 219 5.42 3.71 0.51
CA VAL A 219 4.15 3.05 0.80
C VAL A 219 4.15 2.53 2.23
N ILE A 220 3.11 2.90 2.98
CA ILE A 220 2.80 2.31 4.29
C ILE A 220 1.79 1.18 4.05
N ALA A 221 2.02 0.01 4.65
CA ALA A 221 1.06 -1.09 4.68
C ALA A 221 0.94 -1.63 6.10
N TRP A 222 -0.28 -1.71 6.64
CA TRP A 222 -0.51 -2.32 7.95
C TRP A 222 -1.63 -3.37 7.90
N LEU A 223 -1.55 -4.37 8.78
CA LEU A 223 -2.62 -5.36 8.94
C LEU A 223 -3.81 -4.77 9.72
N LYS A 224 -4.99 -5.37 9.59
CA LYS A 224 -6.10 -5.11 10.51
C LYS A 224 -5.69 -5.57 11.92
N PRO A 225 -5.73 -4.70 12.96
CA PRO A 225 -5.51 -5.08 14.35
C PRO A 225 -6.27 -6.35 14.78
N PRO A 226 -5.69 -7.20 15.63
CA PRO A 226 -6.31 -8.47 16.02
C PRO A 226 -7.62 -8.29 16.80
N GLU A 227 -7.76 -7.23 17.59
CA GLU A 227 -8.94 -6.87 18.37
C GLU A 227 -10.17 -6.45 17.52
N GLN A 228 -10.00 -6.17 16.22
CA GLN A 228 -11.09 -5.73 15.35
C GLN A 228 -11.77 -6.91 14.63
N VAL A 229 -13.10 -7.02 14.73
CA VAL A 229 -13.89 -7.99 13.97
C VAL A 229 -14.44 -7.32 12.70
N SER A 230 -13.78 -7.54 11.57
CA SER A 230 -14.24 -7.10 10.24
C SER A 230 -13.63 -7.95 9.13
N THR A 231 -14.20 -7.91 7.93
CA THR A 231 -13.67 -8.56 6.71
C THR A 231 -12.41 -7.87 6.14
N ASN A 232 -12.12 -6.63 6.57
CA ASN A 232 -10.94 -5.89 6.09
C ASN A 232 -9.63 -6.62 6.46
N THR A 233 -8.65 -6.56 5.54
CA THR A 233 -7.31 -7.14 5.73
C THR A 233 -6.31 -6.17 6.34
N GLY A 234 -6.58 -4.86 6.32
CA GLY A 234 -5.67 -3.82 6.82
C GLY A 234 -5.83 -2.49 6.07
N HIS A 235 -4.74 -1.75 5.91
CA HIS A 235 -4.73 -0.52 5.10
C HIS A 235 -3.43 -0.37 4.31
N VAL A 236 -3.49 0.35 3.18
CA VAL A 236 -2.32 0.75 2.40
C VAL A 236 -2.46 2.19 1.92
N MET A 237 -1.35 2.94 1.99
CA MET A 237 -1.32 4.38 1.76
C MET A 237 -0.01 4.78 1.08
N ILE A 238 -0.03 5.80 0.22
CA ILE A 238 1.16 6.40 -0.39
C ILE A 238 1.55 7.65 0.42
N VAL A 239 2.82 7.80 0.77
CA VAL A 239 3.35 8.96 1.47
C VAL A 239 3.39 10.17 0.53
N ARG A 240 2.74 11.27 0.93
CA ARG A 240 2.62 12.50 0.13
C ARG A 240 3.74 13.50 0.38
N ALA A 241 4.19 13.59 1.63
CA ALA A 241 5.20 14.53 2.09
C ALA A 241 6.17 13.82 3.05
N LYS A 242 7.39 14.35 3.21
CA LYS A 242 8.35 13.81 4.17
C LYS A 242 7.75 13.79 5.57
N ALA A 243 7.94 12.67 6.27
CA ALA A 243 7.40 12.48 7.61
C ALA A 243 8.02 13.44 8.64
N THR A 244 7.26 13.78 9.69
CA THR A 244 7.66 14.78 10.71
C THR A 244 7.36 14.29 12.13
N PRO A 245 8.24 14.51 13.12
CA PRO A 245 7.92 14.20 14.52
C PRO A 245 6.72 15.03 15.04
N ASN A 246 5.83 14.44 15.84
CA ASN A 246 4.77 15.18 16.50
C ASN A 246 5.36 16.04 17.64
N PRO A 247 5.24 17.39 17.59
CA PRO A 247 5.79 18.26 18.64
C PRO A 247 5.11 18.10 20.02
N LYS A 248 3.98 17.37 20.10
CA LYS A 248 3.25 17.10 21.36
C LYS A 248 3.48 15.69 21.91
N ARG A 249 4.00 14.75 21.12
CA ARG A 249 4.11 13.33 21.47
C ARG A 249 5.38 12.74 20.83
N ALA A 250 6.43 12.56 21.63
CA ALA A 250 7.77 12.18 21.13
C ALA A 250 7.85 10.76 20.53
N ASP A 251 6.84 9.93 20.77
CA ASP A 251 6.65 8.58 20.22
C ASP A 251 5.89 8.57 18.89
N GLU A 252 5.37 9.70 18.41
CA GLU A 252 4.55 9.78 17.19
C GLU A 252 5.26 10.51 16.05
N VAL A 253 5.25 9.86 14.89
CA VAL A 253 5.63 10.44 13.60
C VAL A 253 4.36 10.72 12.81
N LEU A 254 4.15 11.97 12.43
CA LEU A 254 3.06 12.42 11.57
C LEU A 254 3.45 12.20 10.11
N VAL A 255 2.59 11.52 9.35
CA VAL A 255 2.78 11.27 7.92
C VAL A 255 1.56 11.74 7.15
N LEU A 256 1.74 12.70 6.24
CA LEU A 256 0.71 13.09 5.28
C LEU A 256 0.66 12.04 4.17
N VAL A 257 -0.50 11.41 3.96
CA VAL A 257 -0.68 10.34 2.96
C VAL A 257 -1.63 10.75 1.83
N ILE A 258 -1.62 9.99 0.73
CA ILE A 258 -2.74 9.85 -0.22
C ILE A 258 -3.15 8.38 -0.20
N ASP A 259 -4.44 8.11 -0.09
CA ASP A 259 -4.97 6.75 0.07
C ASP A 259 -6.44 6.66 -0.40
N ALA A 260 -7.10 5.52 -0.14
CA ALA A 260 -8.54 5.40 -0.29
C ALA A 260 -9.15 4.72 0.94
N SER A 261 -10.06 5.40 1.64
CA SER A 261 -10.64 4.98 2.93
C SER A 261 -12.14 5.29 2.99
N ALA A 262 -12.89 4.66 3.91
CA ALA A 262 -14.31 4.97 4.10
C ALA A 262 -14.59 6.33 4.79
N SER A 263 -13.59 6.90 5.48
CA SER A 263 -13.70 8.18 6.20
C SER A 263 -12.38 8.96 6.22
N PRO A 264 -12.42 10.29 6.42
CA PRO A 264 -11.22 11.14 6.50
C PRO A 264 -10.27 10.82 7.66
N HIS A 265 -9.00 11.17 7.49
CA HIS A 265 -7.99 11.32 8.54
C HIS A 265 -8.16 12.66 9.28
N GLY A 266 -9.36 12.89 9.83
CA GLY A 266 -9.72 14.09 10.58
C GLY A 266 -9.98 15.34 9.74
N ALA A 267 -10.15 16.49 10.42
CA ALA A 267 -10.67 17.73 9.85
C ALA A 267 -9.77 18.45 8.81
N THR A 268 -8.57 17.93 8.54
CA THR A 268 -7.67 18.45 7.50
C THR A 268 -7.45 17.46 6.35
N ASP A 269 -8.23 16.37 6.28
CA ASP A 269 -8.28 15.53 5.08
C ASP A 269 -8.96 16.29 3.94
N THR A 270 -8.58 16.01 2.69
CA THR A 270 -9.23 16.56 1.49
C THR A 270 -10.59 15.93 1.18
N ARG A 271 -10.98 14.83 1.85
CA ARG A 271 -12.30 14.20 1.73
C ARG A 271 -13.42 15.06 2.34
N ALA A 272 -14.62 14.92 1.80
CA ALA A 272 -15.82 15.38 2.49
C ALA A 272 -16.03 14.56 3.78
N PRO A 273 -16.46 15.15 4.91
CA PRO A 273 -16.66 14.43 6.18
C PRO A 273 -17.62 13.24 6.09
N SER A 274 -18.58 13.27 5.16
CA SER A 274 -19.55 12.20 4.88
C SER A 274 -19.23 11.40 3.62
N GLY A 275 -17.98 11.44 3.12
CA GLY A 275 -17.59 10.86 1.84
C GLY A 275 -16.25 10.12 1.90
N GLY A 276 -16.32 8.79 1.96
CA GLY A 276 -15.17 7.92 1.71
C GLY A 276 -14.74 7.93 0.24
N GLY A 277 -13.54 7.44 -0.03
CA GLY A 277 -12.91 7.37 -1.35
C GLY A 277 -11.47 7.86 -1.32
N LEU A 278 -10.98 8.34 -2.46
CA LEU A 278 -9.67 8.97 -2.61
C LEU A 278 -9.58 10.23 -1.74
N GLY A 279 -8.44 10.45 -1.10
CA GLY A 279 -8.21 11.60 -0.24
C GLY A 279 -6.78 11.72 0.24
N SER A 280 -6.56 12.64 1.18
CA SER A 280 -5.24 12.94 1.70
C SER A 280 -5.33 13.67 3.02
N GLY A 281 -4.82 13.06 4.08
CA GLY A 281 -4.74 13.65 5.42
C GLY A 281 -3.60 13.04 6.26
N PRO A 282 -3.41 13.51 7.51
CA PRO A 282 -2.33 13.06 8.37
C PRO A 282 -2.69 11.79 9.16
N VAL A 283 -1.90 10.73 9.01
CA VAL A 283 -1.88 9.59 9.95
C VAL A 283 -0.76 9.73 10.97
N GLY A 284 -0.95 9.12 12.15
CA GLY A 284 0.08 9.01 13.17
C GLY A 284 0.68 7.61 13.20
N LEU A 285 1.99 7.48 13.00
CA LEU A 285 2.75 6.24 13.23
C LEU A 285 3.46 6.33 14.58
N ILE A 286 3.15 5.41 15.48
CA ILE A 286 3.71 5.39 16.83
C ILE A 286 4.85 4.37 16.85
N VAL A 287 6.03 4.82 17.29
CA VAL A 287 7.29 4.11 17.10
C VAL A 287 7.87 3.51 18.38
N ASP A 288 8.73 2.52 18.20
CA ASP A 288 9.61 2.00 19.25
C ASP A 288 10.87 2.88 19.45
N GLY A 289 11.77 2.46 20.34
CA GLY A 289 13.04 3.15 20.59
C GLY A 289 14.04 3.14 19.42
N GLY A 290 13.83 2.32 18.39
CA GLY A 290 14.58 2.37 17.12
C GLY A 290 13.98 3.35 16.11
N GLY A 291 12.70 3.68 16.25
CA GLY A 291 11.92 4.46 15.27
C GLY A 291 11.06 3.59 14.33
N ALA A 292 10.96 2.28 14.57
CA ALA A 292 10.12 1.38 13.79
C ALA A 292 8.65 1.51 14.23
N PRO A 293 7.67 1.55 13.29
CA PRO A 293 6.26 1.74 13.63
C PRO A 293 5.64 0.46 14.24
N ILE A 294 5.03 0.60 15.42
CA ILE A 294 4.43 -0.51 16.18
C ILE A 294 2.92 -0.33 16.44
N ARG A 295 2.41 0.90 16.37
CA ARG A 295 0.97 1.23 16.48
C ARG A 295 0.63 2.39 15.53
N TYR A 296 -0.65 2.61 15.25
CA TYR A 296 -1.10 3.78 14.49
C TYR A 296 -2.26 4.54 15.17
N ARG A 297 -2.36 5.84 14.87
CA ARG A 297 -3.48 6.73 15.16
C ARG A 297 -4.11 7.14 13.83
N TRP A 298 -5.41 6.89 13.63
CA TRP A 298 -6.09 7.14 12.36
C TRP A 298 -6.04 8.62 11.93
N THR A 299 -6.28 9.51 12.88
CA THR A 299 -6.04 10.96 12.75
C THR A 299 -4.77 11.31 13.51
N GLY A 300 -3.67 11.54 12.78
CA GLY A 300 -2.35 11.84 13.34
C GLY A 300 -2.35 13.13 14.17
N GLY A 301 -1.71 13.08 15.34
CA GLY A 301 -1.56 14.22 16.24
C GLY A 301 -2.84 14.71 16.95
N VAL A 302 -4.00 14.15 16.61
CA VAL A 302 -5.30 14.46 17.23
C VAL A 302 -5.79 13.27 18.04
N SER A 303 -5.98 12.11 17.40
CA SER A 303 -6.60 10.92 18.00
C SER A 303 -5.94 10.54 19.34
N ALA A 304 -6.76 10.19 20.33
CA ALA A 304 -6.33 9.47 21.52
C ALA A 304 -6.23 7.96 21.25
N THR A 305 -7.13 7.41 20.43
CA THR A 305 -7.19 5.99 20.09
C THR A 305 -5.98 5.57 19.25
N GLU A 306 -5.26 4.58 19.77
CA GLU A 306 -4.14 3.88 19.13
C GLU A 306 -4.52 2.44 18.84
N TRP A 307 -4.05 1.92 17.71
CA TRP A 307 -4.30 0.55 17.26
C TRP A 307 -2.99 -0.22 17.12
N THR A 308 -2.93 -1.43 17.70
CA THR A 308 -1.71 -2.26 17.65
C THR A 308 -1.77 -3.24 16.48
N THR A 309 -0.78 -3.21 15.61
CA THR A 309 -0.74 -4.08 14.42
C THR A 309 0.66 -4.18 13.84
N ALA A 310 0.88 -5.14 12.95
CA ALA A 310 2.09 -5.18 12.14
C ALA A 310 2.03 -4.09 11.05
N ILE A 311 3.02 -3.20 11.06
CA ILE A 311 3.17 -2.10 10.10
C ILE A 311 4.48 -2.33 9.33
N SER A 312 4.41 -2.28 8.00
CA SER A 312 5.55 -2.39 7.09
C SER A 312 5.64 -1.14 6.22
N LEU A 313 6.87 -0.69 5.93
CA LEU A 313 7.14 0.48 5.12
C LEU A 313 8.06 0.09 3.95
N ALA A 314 7.80 0.58 2.75
CA ALA A 314 8.66 0.31 1.59
C ALA A 314 8.74 1.47 0.60
N ARG A 315 9.92 1.61 -0.01
CA ARG A 315 10.24 2.55 -1.08
C ARG A 315 10.25 1.82 -2.42
N PRO A 316 9.46 2.23 -3.43
CA PRO A 316 9.69 1.79 -4.79
C PRO A 316 10.98 2.46 -5.30
N ASN A 317 11.87 1.64 -5.86
CA ASN A 317 13.13 2.04 -6.48
C ASN A 317 12.98 2.07 -7.99
#